data_AF-A0A9K3D0N6-F1
#
_entry.id   AF-A0A9K3D0N6-F1
#
_cell.length_a   1.000
_cell.length_b   1.000
_cell.length_c   1.000
_cell.angle_alpha   90.00
_cell.angle_beta   90.00
_cell.angle_gamma   90.00
#
_symmetry.space_group_name_H-M   'P 1'
#
loop_
_entity.id
_entity.type
_entity.pdbx_description
1 polymer ?
#
loop_
_entity_poly.entity_id
_entity_poly.type
_entity_poly.pdbx_seq_one_letter_code
_entity_poly.pdbx_strand_id
1 'polypeptide(L)'
;MFSSVLKPVSGVLSILCRSITDVERHVQNVAEVTGRLEGAYPGASSIQVVDITPQGDEANGTYVAVNLVDEGFAGVPLLRRHREVGKLFGDLLSSNTVHAFSADVWTDEEWAKVQGSRL
;
A
#
# COMPACT_ATOMS: atom_id res chain seq x y z
N MET A 1 -35.35 -39.58 -25.77
CA MET A 1 -34.88 -39.52 -24.37
C MET A 1 -33.36 -39.42 -24.37
N PHE A 2 -32.81 -38.21 -24.34
CA PHE A 2 -31.39 -38.00 -24.05
C PHE A 2 -31.30 -36.83 -23.06
N SER A 3 -31.27 -37.17 -21.78
CA SER A 3 -30.99 -36.22 -20.71
C SER A 3 -29.51 -36.36 -20.36
N SER A 4 -28.65 -35.62 -21.09
CA SER A 4 -27.25 -35.47 -20.72
C SER A 4 -27.14 -34.49 -19.56
N VAL A 5 -26.74 -35.02 -18.41
CA VAL A 5 -26.45 -34.27 -17.19
C VAL A 5 -25.26 -33.33 -17.47
N LEU A 6 -25.55 -32.05 -17.70
CA LEU A 6 -24.56 -30.98 -17.63
C LEU A 6 -24.11 -30.86 -16.18
N LYS A 7 -22.93 -31.41 -15.86
CA LYS A 7 -22.27 -31.14 -14.59
C LYS A 7 -21.98 -29.63 -14.51
N PRO A 8 -22.25 -28.97 -13.39
CA PRO A 8 -22.13 -27.53 -13.30
C PRO A 8 -20.67 -27.10 -13.41
N VAL A 9 -20.36 -26.22 -14.36
CA VAL A 9 -19.08 -25.52 -14.53
C VAL A 9 -18.85 -24.49 -13.40
N SER A 10 -19.56 -24.63 -12.28
CA SER A 10 -19.65 -23.67 -11.16
C SER A 10 -18.32 -23.46 -10.45
N GLY A 11 -17.39 -24.43 -10.50
CA GLY A 11 -16.09 -24.31 -9.82
C GLY A 11 -15.19 -23.26 -10.46
N VAL A 12 -15.04 -23.28 -11.78
CA VAL A 12 -14.09 -22.41 -12.50
C VAL A 12 -14.56 -20.95 -12.50
N LEU A 13 -15.87 -20.72 -12.68
CA LEU A 13 -16.44 -19.38 -12.62
C LEU A 13 -16.28 -18.74 -11.22
N SER A 14 -16.41 -19.55 -10.16
CA SER A 14 -16.27 -19.06 -8.78
C SER A 14 -14.82 -18.70 -8.41
N ILE A 15 -13.84 -19.43 -8.94
CA ILE A 15 -12.41 -19.17 -8.71
C ILE A 15 -11.98 -17.90 -9.44
N LEU A 16 -12.37 -17.75 -10.71
CA LEU A 16 -12.10 -16.54 -11.50
C LEU A 16 -12.76 -15.29 -10.89
N CYS A 17 -13.99 -15.42 -10.38
CA CYS A 17 -14.69 -14.29 -9.77
C CYS A 17 -14.02 -13.83 -8.45
N ARG A 18 -13.54 -14.76 -7.63
CA ARG A 18 -12.79 -14.44 -6.39
C ARG A 18 -11.46 -13.74 -6.68
N SER A 19 -10.69 -14.24 -7.64
CA SER A 19 -9.41 -13.64 -8.03
C SER A 19 -9.55 -12.20 -8.52
N ILE A 20 -10.62 -11.88 -9.27
CA ILE A 20 -10.88 -10.51 -9.73
C ILE A 20 -11.18 -9.59 -8.54
N THR A 21 -12.02 -10.04 -7.60
CA THR A 21 -12.34 -9.24 -6.41
C THR A 21 -11.14 -9.01 -5.49
N ASP A 22 -10.20 -9.95 -5.45
CA ASP A 22 -8.98 -9.81 -4.64
C ASP A 22 -8.06 -8.73 -5.23
N VAL A 23 -7.87 -8.71 -6.55
CA VAL A 23 -7.09 -7.67 -7.25
C VAL A 23 -7.75 -6.29 -7.14
N GLU A 24 -9.07 -6.20 -7.31
CA GLU A 24 -9.80 -4.93 -7.18
C GLU A 24 -9.67 -4.35 -5.76
N ARG A 25 -9.86 -5.19 -4.74
CA ARG A 25 -9.67 -4.80 -3.34
C ARG A 25 -8.23 -4.36 -3.07
N HIS A 26 -7.26 -5.07 -3.62
CA HIS A 26 -5.84 -4.73 -3.49
C HIS A 26 -5.52 -3.34 -4.03
N VAL A 27 -6.04 -3.03 -5.23
CA VAL A 27 -5.90 -1.68 -5.83
C VAL A 27 -6.56 -0.61 -4.96
N GLN A 28 -7.73 -0.88 -4.39
CA GLN A 28 -8.41 0.04 -3.48
C GLN A 28 -7.61 0.29 -2.20
N ASN A 29 -6.97 -0.74 -1.64
CA ASN A 29 -6.13 -0.60 -0.45
C ASN A 29 -4.94 0.33 -0.71
N VAL A 30 -4.28 0.20 -1.87
CA VAL A 30 -3.18 1.10 -2.25
C VAL A 30 -3.68 2.53 -2.43
N ALA A 31 -4.84 2.72 -3.08
CA ALA A 31 -5.44 4.05 -3.24
C ALA A 31 -5.81 4.70 -1.90
N GLU A 32 -6.31 3.92 -0.94
CA GLU A 32 -6.61 4.39 0.41
C GLU A 32 -5.34 4.88 1.14
N VAL A 33 -4.23 4.13 1.03
CA VAL A 33 -2.94 4.54 1.61
C VAL A 33 -2.46 5.86 1.00
N THR A 34 -2.50 5.98 -0.33
CA THR A 34 -2.13 7.22 -1.02
C THR A 34 -3.00 8.40 -0.57
N GLY A 35 -4.33 8.22 -0.55
CA GLY A 35 -5.26 9.28 -0.14
C GLY A 35 -5.05 9.76 1.30
N ARG A 36 -4.73 8.84 2.23
CA ARG A 36 -4.41 9.21 3.62
C ARG A 36 -3.11 9.99 3.74
N LEU A 37 -2.08 9.64 2.96
CA LEU A 37 -0.81 10.38 2.95
C LEU A 37 -0.99 11.78 2.39
N GLU A 38 -1.65 11.92 1.24
CA GLU A 38 -1.91 13.21 0.60
C GLU A 38 -2.77 14.12 1.49
N GLY A 39 -3.77 13.55 2.16
CA GLY A 39 -4.63 14.30 3.09
C GLY A 39 -3.91 14.72 4.38
N ALA A 40 -3.01 13.89 4.91
CA ALA A 40 -2.26 14.19 6.13
C ALA A 40 -1.07 15.14 5.88
N TYR A 41 -0.47 15.07 4.70
CA TYR A 41 0.72 15.84 4.32
C TYR A 41 0.52 16.61 3.00
N PRO A 42 -0.41 17.57 2.96
CA PRO A 42 -0.67 18.35 1.75
C PRO A 42 0.49 19.27 1.35
N GLY A 43 1.47 19.49 2.24
CA GLY A 43 2.67 20.28 2.01
C GLY A 43 3.91 19.47 1.65
N ALA A 44 3.79 18.15 1.53
CA ALA A 44 4.93 17.29 1.20
C ALA A 44 5.47 17.60 -0.21
N SER A 45 6.80 17.73 -0.30
CA SER A 45 7.51 17.93 -1.57
C SER A 45 7.42 16.71 -2.49
N SER A 46 7.34 15.50 -1.91
CA SER A 46 7.19 14.25 -2.67
C SER A 46 6.53 13.18 -1.83
N ILE A 47 5.51 12.54 -2.41
CA ILE A 47 4.87 11.34 -1.86
C ILE A 47 4.96 10.24 -2.93
N GLN A 48 5.62 9.14 -2.60
CA GLN A 48 5.71 7.97 -3.48
C GLN A 48 5.25 6.75 -2.71
N VAL A 49 4.24 6.06 -3.26
CA VAL A 49 3.70 4.82 -2.72
C VAL A 49 4.00 3.71 -3.71
N VAL A 50 4.73 2.69 -3.27
CA VAL A 50 5.12 1.55 -4.08
C VAL A 50 4.46 0.31 -3.48
N ASP A 51 3.63 -0.34 -4.28
CA ASP A 51 3.12 -1.67 -3.96
C ASP A 51 4.25 -2.69 -4.14
N ILE A 52 4.60 -3.37 -3.06
CA ILE A 52 5.66 -4.39 -3.01
C ILE A 52 5.08 -5.77 -2.69
N THR A 53 3.78 -5.94 -2.89
CA THR A 53 3.08 -7.21 -2.64
C THR A 53 3.63 -8.30 -3.55
N PRO A 54 4.00 -9.47 -3.01
CA PRO A 54 4.43 -10.60 -3.81
C PRO A 54 3.33 -10.99 -4.82
N GLN A 55 3.72 -11.29 -6.06
CA GLN A 55 2.75 -11.74 -7.08
C GLN A 55 2.00 -12.98 -6.61
N GLY A 56 0.67 -12.94 -6.71
CA GLY A 56 -0.21 -14.04 -6.30
C GLY A 56 -0.55 -14.04 -4.81
N ASP A 57 -0.17 -13.01 -4.05
CA ASP A 57 -0.44 -12.85 -2.62
C ASP A 57 -1.47 -11.74 -2.31
N GLU A 58 -2.17 -11.23 -3.34
CA GLU A 58 -3.11 -10.11 -3.22
C GLU A 58 -4.30 -10.41 -2.29
N ALA A 59 -4.55 -11.70 -2.01
CA ALA A 59 -5.58 -12.14 -1.08
C ALA A 59 -5.19 -11.98 0.40
N ASN A 60 -3.90 -11.90 0.73
CA ASN A 60 -3.41 -11.89 2.12
C ASN A 60 -3.14 -10.50 2.69
N GLY A 61 -3.53 -9.45 1.94
CA GLY A 61 -3.37 -8.06 2.32
C GLY A 61 -2.22 -7.39 1.57
N THR A 62 -2.21 -6.07 1.60
CA THR A 62 -1.30 -5.28 0.77
C THR A 62 0.00 -4.98 1.50
N TYR A 63 1.15 -5.15 0.82
CA TYR A 63 2.46 -4.75 1.31
C TYR A 63 2.85 -3.44 0.63
N VAL A 64 3.09 -2.40 1.42
CA VAL A 64 3.34 -1.05 0.89
C VAL A 64 4.66 -0.49 1.39
N ALA A 65 5.45 0.05 0.47
CA ALA A 65 6.61 0.88 0.75
C ALA A 65 6.32 2.34 0.38
N VAL A 66 6.58 3.26 1.31
CA VAL A 66 6.34 4.69 1.13
C VAL A 66 7.66 5.44 1.19
N ASN A 67 7.88 6.36 0.25
CA ASN A 67 8.88 7.41 0.37
C ASN A 67 8.17 8.75 0.50
N LEU A 68 8.31 9.39 1.66
CA LEU A 68 7.69 10.67 1.99
C LEU A 68 8.79 11.71 2.24
N VAL A 69 8.71 12.83 1.53
CA VAL A 69 9.62 13.97 1.70
C VAL A 69 8.77 15.18 2.08
N ASP A 70 9.00 15.72 3.27
CA ASP A 70 8.28 16.89 3.80
C ASP A 70 9.21 17.69 4.73
N GLU A 71 9.33 18.99 4.49
CA GLU A 71 10.15 19.88 5.30
C GLU A 71 9.61 20.06 6.73
N GLY A 72 8.33 19.74 6.95
CA GLY A 72 7.73 19.67 8.29
C GLY A 72 8.39 18.66 9.23
N PHE A 73 9.23 17.77 8.71
CA PHE A 73 10.03 16.83 9.50
C PHE A 73 11.40 17.39 9.95
N ALA A 74 11.76 18.61 9.57
CA ALA A 74 13.00 19.25 9.98
C ALA A 74 13.11 19.32 11.52
N GLY A 75 14.24 18.83 12.06
CA GLY A 75 14.48 18.76 13.51
C GLY A 75 13.66 17.69 14.25
N VAL A 76 12.78 16.94 13.58
CA VAL A 76 12.05 15.82 14.18
C VAL A 76 12.92 14.57 14.12
N PRO A 77 13.14 13.82 15.22
CA PRO A 77 13.91 12.57 15.17
C PRO A 77 13.24 11.51 14.29
N LEU A 78 14.04 10.75 13.54
CA LEU A 78 13.57 9.75 12.57
C LEU A 78 12.47 8.83 13.15
N LEU A 79 12.73 8.18 14.29
CA LEU A 79 11.76 7.27 14.91
C LEU A 79 10.41 7.95 15.22
N ARG A 80 10.41 9.24 15.54
CA ARG A 80 9.18 10.00 15.77
C ARG A 80 8.42 10.22 14.47
N ARG A 81 9.11 10.56 13.37
CA ARG A 81 8.51 10.68 12.03
C ARG A 81 7.82 9.38 11.61
N HIS A 82 8.51 8.24 11.72
CA HIS A 82 7.93 6.93 11.40
C HIS A 82 6.71 6.61 12.26
N ARG A 83 6.74 6.93 13.56
CA ARG A 83 5.58 6.73 14.45
C ARG A 83 4.41 7.63 14.07
N GLU A 84 4.67 8.87 13.67
CA GLU A 84 3.63 9.81 13.25
C GLU A 84 2.96 9.35 11.95
N VAL A 85 3.76 8.99 10.94
CA VAL A 85 3.25 8.44 9.68
C VAL A 85 2.54 7.10 9.90
N GLY A 86 3.13 6.18 10.66
CA GLY A 86 2.56 4.85 10.90
C GLY A 86 1.21 4.87 11.62
N LYS A 87 0.93 5.91 12.44
CA LYS A 87 -0.38 6.06 13.10
C LYS A 87 -1.53 6.24 12.12
N LEU A 88 -1.27 6.78 10.92
CA LEU A 88 -2.30 6.97 9.89
C LEU A 88 -2.89 5.65 9.38
N PHE A 89 -2.17 4.54 9.59
CA PHE A 89 -2.53 3.22 9.07
C PHE A 89 -2.78 2.20 10.17
N GLY A 90 -2.89 2.63 11.43
CA GLY A 90 -3.02 1.71 12.56
C GLY A 90 -4.26 0.81 12.47
N ASP A 91 -5.38 1.35 11.97
CA ASP A 91 -6.60 0.61 11.66
C ASP A 91 -6.40 -0.35 10.48
N LEU A 92 -5.78 0.11 9.37
CA LEU A 92 -5.53 -0.72 8.18
C LEU A 92 -4.59 -1.89 8.46
N LEU A 93 -3.60 -1.68 9.33
CA LEU A 93 -2.70 -2.74 9.81
C LEU A 93 -3.43 -3.72 10.72
N SER A 94 -4.30 -3.21 11.60
CA SER A 94 -5.07 -4.05 12.53
C SER A 94 -6.11 -4.91 11.81
N SER A 95 -6.68 -4.42 10.71
CA SER A 95 -7.65 -5.16 9.89
C SER A 95 -7.01 -6.10 8.87
N ASN A 96 -5.67 -6.12 8.76
CA ASN A 96 -4.94 -6.81 7.70
C ASN A 96 -5.29 -6.32 6.27
N THR A 97 -5.82 -5.10 6.15
CA THR A 97 -6.03 -4.43 4.85
C THR A 97 -4.67 -4.08 4.23
N VAL A 98 -3.78 -3.53 5.07
CA VAL A 98 -2.35 -3.44 4.79
C VAL A 98 -1.68 -4.48 5.69
N HIS A 99 -1.07 -5.50 5.10
CA HIS A 99 -0.40 -6.54 5.88
C HIS A 99 0.91 -6.03 6.48
N ALA A 100 1.68 -5.28 5.68
CA ALA A 100 2.92 -4.69 6.11
C ALA A 100 3.14 -3.32 5.48
N PHE A 101 3.79 -2.45 6.24
CA PHE A 101 4.06 -1.08 5.88
C PHE A 101 5.51 -0.74 6.19
N SER A 102 6.20 -0.18 5.20
CA SER A 102 7.49 0.47 5.37
C SER A 102 7.38 1.91 4.91
N ALA A 103 7.98 2.83 5.67
CA ALA A 103 8.08 4.22 5.26
C ALA A 103 9.51 4.68 5.40
N ASP A 104 10.00 5.37 4.39
CA ASP A 104 11.21 6.17 4.44
C ASP A 104 10.77 7.63 4.48
N VAL A 105 11.15 8.36 5.54
CA VAL A 105 10.62 9.70 5.83
C VAL A 105 11.76 10.72 5.95
N TRP A 106 11.81 11.63 4.98
CA TRP A 106 12.93 12.52 4.74
C TRP A 106 12.53 14.00 4.84
N THR A 107 13.51 14.85 5.12
CA THR A 107 13.45 16.28 4.79
C THR A 107 13.95 16.52 3.37
N ASP A 108 13.73 17.72 2.81
CA ASP A 108 14.22 18.07 1.48
C ASP A 108 15.76 17.99 1.41
N GLU A 109 16.44 18.44 2.47
CA GLU A 109 17.91 18.39 2.56
C GLU A 109 18.44 16.96 2.63
N GLU A 110 17.81 16.09 3.43
CA GLU A 110 18.17 14.69 3.54
C GLU A 110 17.93 13.95 2.21
N TRP A 111 16.81 14.23 1.56
CA TRP A 111 16.46 13.62 0.27
C TRP A 111 17.44 14.00 -0.84
N ALA A 112 17.87 15.27 -0.89
CA ALA A 112 18.87 15.74 -1.85
C ALA A 112 20.21 14.96 -1.71
N LYS A 113 20.63 14.65 -0.48
CA LYS A 113 21.84 13.84 -0.21
C LYS A 113 21.68 12.40 -0.67
N VAL A 114 20.51 11.79 -0.43
CA VAL A 114 20.22 10.41 -0.84
C VAL A 114 20.20 10.28 -2.36
N GLN A 115 19.58 11.23 -3.07
CA GLN A 115 19.57 11.23 -4.54
C GLN A 115 20.96 11.44 -5.13
N GLY A 116 21.74 12.37 -4.56
CA GLY A 116 23.11 12.65 -5.01
C GLY A 116 24.09 11.48 -4.79
N SER A 117 23.84 10.62 -3.80
CA SER A 117 24.66 9.43 -3.53
C SER A 117 24.30 8.20 -4.37
N ARG A 118 23.19 8.22 -5.11
CA ARG A 118 22.72 7.11 -5.97
C ARG A 118 23.15 7.27 -7.45
N LEU A 119 23.92 8.31 -7.76
CA LEU A 119 24.57 8.55 -9.06
C LEU A 119 26.05 8.12 -9.00
#